data_AF-A0A1W6JZ08-F1
#
_entry.id   AF-A0A1W6JZ08-F1
#
_cell.length_a   1.000
_cell.length_b   1.000
_cell.length_c   1.000
_cell.angle_alpha   90.00
_cell.angle_beta   90.00
_cell.angle_gamma   90.00
#
_symmetry.space_group_name_H-M   'P 1'
#
loop_
_entity.id
_entity.type
_entity.pdbx_description
1 polymer ?
#
loop_
_entity_poly.entity_id
_entity_poly.type
_entity_poly.pdbx_seq_one_letter_code
_entity_poly.pdbx_strand_id
1 'polypeptide(L)' 'MTSEGFRSLVYSVEIVFIFVFLYLFDILYIKNGILFYLILILGVGISMYLGYLLAKSVSKYFNY' A
#
# COMPACT_ATOMS: atom_id res chain seq x y z
N MET A 1 -23.89 -4.33 1.78
CA MET A 1 -22.77 -3.64 1.08
C MET A 1 -21.70 -3.18 2.09
N THR A 2 -21.46 -3.92 3.18
CA THR A 2 -21.45 -3.28 4.53
C THR A 2 -20.25 -3.55 5.44
N SER A 3 -19.15 -4.14 4.97
CA SER A 3 -17.85 -4.05 5.69
C SER A 3 -16.68 -4.45 4.79
N GLU A 4 -16.86 -5.49 3.97
CA GLU A 4 -15.79 -6.01 3.11
C GLU A 4 -15.46 -5.05 1.96
N GLY A 5 -16.46 -4.43 1.34
CA GLY A 5 -16.26 -3.45 0.26
C GLY A 5 -15.60 -2.16 0.74
N PHE A 6 -15.97 -1.73 1.96
CA PHE A 6 -15.33 -0.60 2.62
C PHE A 6 -13.86 -0.91 2.97
N ARG A 7 -13.57 -2.12 3.47
CA ARG A 7 -12.19 -2.56 3.73
C ARG A 7 -11.32 -2.61 2.49
N SER A 8 -11.84 -3.08 1.35
CA SER A 8 -11.08 -3.01 0.09
C SER A 8 -10.78 -1.57 -0.33
N LEU A 9 -11.73 -0.65 -0.14
CA LEU A 9 -11.51 0.76 -0.44
C LEU A 9 -10.41 1.32 0.48
N VAL A 10 -10.45 1.02 1.78
CA VAL A 10 -9.41 1.41 2.74
C VAL A 10 -8.03 0.89 2.30
N TYR A 11 -7.91 -0.40 1.95
CA TYR A 11 -6.63 -0.96 1.47
C TYR A 11 -6.12 -0.26 0.21
N SER A 12 -7.00 0.08 -0.73
CA SER A 12 -6.60 0.82 -1.94
C SER A 12 -6.07 2.22 -1.61
N VAL A 13 -6.72 2.93 -0.69
CA VAL A 13 -6.31 4.27 -0.25
C VAL A 13 -4.98 4.19 0.51
N GLU A 14 -4.82 3.24 1.44
CA GLU A 14 -3.59 3.03 2.19
C GLU A 14 -2.39 2.77 1.28
N ILE A 15 -2.55 1.97 0.23
CA ILE A 15 -1.49 1.72 -0.75
C ILE A 15 -1.07 3.02 -1.44
N VAL A 16 -2.03 3.84 -1.90
CA VAL A 16 -1.73 5.14 -2.53
C VAL A 16 -1.01 6.06 -1.55
N PHE A 17 -1.46 6.12 -0.30
CA PHE A 17 -0.83 6.94 0.74
C PHE A 17 0.61 6.50 1.03
N ILE A 18 0.90 5.20 1.04
CA ILE A 18 2.28 4.70 1.21
C ILE A 18 3.18 5.23 0.11
N PHE A 19 2.77 5.16 -1.16
CA PHE A 19 3.60 5.65 -2.26
C PHE A 19 3.76 7.18 -2.26
N VAL A 20 2.71 7.92 -1.93
CA VAL A 20 2.80 9.38 -1.77
C VAL A 20 3.75 9.74 -0.62
N PHE A 21 3.65 9.02 0.51
CA PHE A 21 4.54 9.23 1.64
C PHE A 21 5.99 8.90 1.29
N LEU A 22 6.25 7.76 0.64
CA LEU A 22 7.59 7.40 0.18
C LEU A 22 8.19 8.47 -0.74
N TYR A 23 7.40 8.95 -1.70
CA TYR A 23 7.84 9.99 -2.63
C TYR A 23 8.16 11.31 -1.93
N LEU A 24 7.26 11.78 -1.07
CA LEU A 24 7.47 13.03 -0.32
C LEU A 24 8.63 12.90 0.68
N PHE A 25 8.73 11.75 1.36
CA PHE A 25 9.73 11.51 2.37
C PHE A 25 11.14 11.38 1.75
N ASP A 26 11.25 10.74 0.59
CA ASP A 26 12.48 10.68 -0.20
C ASP A 26 12.97 12.09 -0.55
N ILE A 27 12.12 12.90 -1.21
CA ILE A 27 12.47 14.26 -1.65
C ILE A 27 12.87 15.16 -0.47
N LEU A 28 12.14 15.09 0.64
CA LEU A 28 12.27 16.06 1.72
C LEU A 28 13.36 15.68 2.72
N TYR A 29 13.58 14.39 2.98
CA TYR A 29 14.33 13.97 4.18
C TYR A 29 15.46 12.99 3.88
N ILE A 30 15.39 12.17 2.83
CA ILE A 30 16.41 11.14 2.63
C ILE A 30 17.56 11.66 1.77
N LYS A 31 18.69 11.93 2.42
CA LYS A 31 19.97 12.26 1.76
C LYS A 31 20.94 11.07 1.69
N ASN A 32 20.60 9.96 2.37
CA ASN A 32 21.42 8.76 2.44
C ASN A 32 20.74 7.61 1.68
N GLY A 33 21.40 7.12 0.62
CA GLY A 33 20.86 6.08 -0.25
C GLY A 33 20.53 4.77 0.45
N ILE A 34 21.27 4.37 1.49
CA ILE A 34 21.00 3.12 2.22
C ILE A 34 19.66 3.22 2.97
N LEU A 35 19.40 4.35 3.61
CA LEU A 35 18.13 4.60 4.30
C LEU A 35 16.95 4.68 3.32
N PHE A 36 17.18 5.23 2.12
CA PHE A 36 16.20 5.23 1.04
C PHE A 36 15.76 3.81 0.69
N TYR A 37 16.73 2.94 0.36
CA TYR A 37 16.41 1.57 -0.04
C TYR A 37 15.74 0.76 1.07
N LEU A 38 16.12 0.96 2.34
CA LEU A 38 15.46 0.31 3.47
C LEU A 38 13.98 0.72 3.60
N ILE A 39 13.71 2.03 3.55
CA ILE A 39 12.35 2.57 3.66
C ILE A 39 11.51 2.16 2.44
N LEU A 40 12.11 2.16 1.25
CA LEU A 40 11.48 1.70 0.03
C LEU A 40 11.09 0.21 0.12
N ILE A 41 12.00 -0.66 0.57
CA ILE A 41 11.71 -2.09 0.74
C ILE A 41 10.56 -2.31 1.73
N LEU A 42 10.56 -1.58 2.85
CA LEU A 42 9.48 -1.66 3.83
C LEU A 42 8.14 -1.20 3.24
N GLY A 43 8.12 -0.05 2.58
CA GLY A 43 6.89 0.47 1.98
C GLY A 43 6.35 -0.44 0.87
N VAL A 44 7.22 -0.92 -0.01
CA VAL A 44 6.85 -1.91 -1.04
C VAL A 44 6.33 -3.20 -0.41
N GLY A 45 6.96 -3.71 0.65
CA GLY A 45 6.52 -4.90 1.37
C GLY A 45 5.12 -4.74 1.98
N ILE A 46 4.84 -3.60 2.61
CA ILE A 46 3.52 -3.28 3.17
C ILE A 46 2.48 -3.16 2.03
N SER A 47 2.83 -2.49 0.93
CA SER A 47 1.94 -2.36 -0.23
C SER A 47 1.62 -3.72 -0.87
N MET A 48 2.58 -4.64 -0.96
CA MET A 48 2.32 -6.00 -1.44
C MET A 48 1.35 -6.75 -0.53
N TYR A 49 1.51 -6.65 0.79
CA TYR A 49 0.62 -7.31 1.74
C TYR A 49 -0.82 -6.76 1.65
N LEU A 50 -0.96 -5.43 1.63
CA LEU A 50 -2.26 -4.77 1.46
C LEU A 50 -2.88 -5.10 0.09
N GLY A 51 -2.06 -5.13 -0.96
CA GLY A 51 -2.48 -5.50 -2.32
C GLY A 51 -3.00 -6.95 -2.39
N TYR A 52 -2.37 -7.88 -1.66
CA TYR A 52 -2.86 -9.25 -1.53
C TYR A 52 -4.21 -9.30 -0.82
N LEU A 53 -4.38 -8.57 0.30
CA LEU A 53 -5.67 -8.51 1.01
C LEU A 53 -6.76 -7.88 0.14
N LEU A 54 -6.43 -6.84 -0.60
CA LEU A 54 -7.30 -6.20 -1.57
C LEU A 54 -7.73 -7.19 -2.66
N ALA A 55 -6.78 -7.85 -3.32
CA ALA A 55 -7.05 -8.82 -4.38
C ALA A 55 -7.92 -9.98 -3.86
N LYS A 56 -7.65 -10.48 -2.66
CA LYS A 56 -8.45 -11.53 -2.01
C LYS A 56 -9.88 -11.05 -1.71
N SER A 57 -10.05 -9.81 -1.25
CA SER A 57 -11.38 -9.23 -1.00
C SER A 57 -12.15 -9.03 -2.31
N VAL A 58 -11.49 -8.47 -3.33
CA VAL A 58 -12.09 -8.19 -4.65
C VAL A 58 -12.47 -9.48 -5.37
N SER A 59 -11.63 -10.52 -5.33
CA SER A 59 -11.89 -11.81 -5.98
C SER A 59 -13.21 -12.46 -5.53
N LYS A 60 -13.64 -12.25 -4.28
CA LYS A 60 -14.94 -12.74 -3.79
C LYS A 60 -16.14 -12.12 -4.52
N TYR A 61 -16.00 -10.91 -5.06
CA TYR A 61 -17.08 -10.26 -5.82
C TYR A 61 -17.21 -10.81 -7.24
N PHE A 62 -16.19 -11.49 -7.75
CA PHE A 62 -16.16 -12.03 -9.12
C PHE A 62 -16.30 -13.55 -9.19
N ASN A 63 -16.03 -14.28 -8.09
CA ASN A 63 -16.39 -15.69 -7.95
C ASN A 63 -17.88 -15.79 -7.59
N TYR A 64 -18.74 -15.76 -8.60
CA TYR A 64 -20.15 -16.16 -8.52
C TYR A 64 -20.30 -17.67 -8.62
#